data_AF-A0A364XZV5-F1
#
_entry.id   AF-A0A364XZV5-F1
#
_cell.length_a   1.000
_cell.length_b   1.000
_cell.length_c   1.000
_cell.angle_alpha   90.00
_cell.angle_beta   90.00
_cell.angle_gamma   90.00
#
_symmetry.space_group_name_H-M   'P 1'
#
loop_
_entity.id
_entity.type
_entity.pdbx_description
1 polymer ?
#
loop_
_entity_poly.entity_id
_entity_poly.type
_entity_poly.pdbx_seq_one_letter_code
_entity_poly.pdbx_strand_id
1 'polypeptide(L)'
;MATKAIKVKLLAGERWKELKLKKGTTTKNYAVSDRGRMVSFKEKIDDGYLLKPRLTQGYPSITIGREDTRQNYYIHRLVAEYFCKQSSAKHAFVIHVDHQKDNNKASNLKWVKHDEQIEHAKNDPNVVVRLNPDEGPKLTVTKVKKIKIALFKSKTQPTLKALAKMFKVSDMQIHRIKTGENWAHVKV
;
A
#
# COMPACT_ATOMS: atom_id res chain seq x y z
N MET A 1 -15.86 11.13 19.16
CA MET A 1 -15.22 12.40 18.74
C MET A 1 -15.71 12.75 17.33
N ALA A 2 -16.64 13.70 17.20
CA ALA A 2 -17.10 14.14 15.89
C ALA A 2 -15.97 14.90 15.19
N THR A 3 -15.46 14.36 14.08
CA THR A 3 -14.45 15.04 13.27
C THR A 3 -15.02 16.37 12.76
N LYS A 4 -14.47 17.48 13.26
CA LYS A 4 -14.83 18.84 12.84
C LYS A 4 -14.66 18.95 11.32
N ALA A 5 -15.73 19.33 10.62
CA ALA A 5 -15.73 19.50 9.18
C ALA A 5 -14.83 20.70 8.81
N ILE A 6 -13.90 20.51 7.89
CA ILE A 6 -12.94 21.54 7.48
C ILE A 6 -13.45 22.17 6.19
N LYS A 7 -13.72 23.48 6.19
CA LYS A 7 -14.11 24.21 4.97
C LYS A 7 -12.99 24.10 3.94
N VAL A 8 -13.34 23.85 2.68
CA VAL A 8 -12.34 23.71 1.63
C VAL A 8 -11.64 25.05 1.39
N LYS A 9 -10.33 24.98 1.15
CA LYS A 9 -9.52 26.08 0.62
C LYS A 9 -8.97 25.62 -0.73
N LEU A 10 -9.39 26.31 -1.79
CA LEU A 10 -8.89 26.06 -3.14
C LEU A 10 -7.39 26.40 -3.20
N LEU A 11 -6.61 25.52 -3.82
CA LEU A 11 -5.18 25.73 -4.01
C LEU A 11 -4.92 26.20 -5.44
N ALA A 12 -3.92 27.05 -5.63
CA ALA A 12 -3.51 27.49 -6.97
C ALA A 12 -3.10 26.28 -7.84
N GLY A 13 -3.61 26.26 -9.08
CA GLY A 13 -3.36 25.20 -10.06
C GLY A 13 -4.02 23.86 -9.77
N GLU A 14 -4.89 23.77 -8.77
CA GLU A 14 -5.66 22.56 -8.50
C GLU A 14 -6.93 22.53 -9.34
N ARG A 15 -7.20 21.38 -9.95
CA ARG A 15 -8.38 21.19 -10.80
C ARG A 15 -9.37 20.28 -10.10
N TRP A 16 -10.63 20.69 -10.09
CA TRP A 16 -11.73 19.94 -9.47
C TRP A 16 -12.68 19.42 -10.54
N LYS A 17 -13.18 18.20 -10.34
CA LYS A 17 -14.23 17.60 -11.17
C LYS A 17 -15.30 17.00 -10.29
N GLU A 18 -16.56 17.29 -10.63
CA GLU A 18 -17.72 16.75 -9.93
C GLU A 18 -17.95 15.28 -10.27
N LEU A 19 -18.30 14.50 -9.25
CA LEU A 19 -18.59 13.07 -9.40
C LEU A 19 -19.98 12.85 -9.99
N LYS A 20 -20.04 12.06 -11.06
CA LYS A 20 -21.28 11.56 -11.65
C LYS A 20 -21.85 10.40 -10.83
N LEU A 21 -22.56 10.71 -9.75
CA LEU A 21 -23.25 9.73 -8.91
C LEU A 21 -24.65 9.41 -9.48
N LYS A 22 -25.17 8.21 -9.18
CA LYS A 22 -26.54 7.83 -9.58
C LYS A 22 -27.56 8.74 -8.87
N LYS A 23 -28.64 9.11 -9.58
CA LYS A 23 -29.74 9.89 -8.99
C LYS A 23 -30.30 9.16 -7.76
N GLY A 24 -30.52 9.89 -6.67
CA GLY A 24 -31.05 9.34 -5.41
C GLY A 24 -29.99 8.80 -4.44
N THR A 25 -28.72 8.66 -4.83
CA THR A 25 -27.65 8.20 -3.92
C THR A 25 -27.40 9.16 -2.76
N THR A 26 -27.53 10.47 -3.00
CA THR A 26 -27.20 11.50 -2.01
C THR A 26 -27.92 12.81 -2.30
N THR A 27 -28.00 13.69 -1.29
CA THR A 27 -28.51 15.07 -1.41
C THR A 27 -27.42 16.11 -1.57
N LYS A 28 -26.15 15.71 -1.48
CA LYS A 28 -24.99 16.58 -1.60
C LYS A 28 -24.22 16.22 -2.87
N ASN A 29 -23.57 17.21 -3.46
CA ASN A 29 -22.64 16.99 -4.55
C ASN A 29 -21.25 16.69 -4.00
N TYR A 30 -20.47 15.96 -4.78
CA TYR A 30 -19.12 15.53 -4.41
C TYR A 30 -18.19 15.85 -5.56
N ALA A 31 -16.99 16.36 -5.26
CA ALA A 31 -15.96 16.57 -6.27
C ALA A 31 -14.62 16.01 -5.81
N VAL A 32 -13.84 15.59 -6.80
CA VAL A 32 -12.47 15.10 -6.66
C VAL A 32 -11.51 16.10 -7.30
N SER A 33 -10.39 16.35 -6.64
CA SER A 33 -9.31 17.15 -7.19
C SER A 33 -8.24 16.27 -7.84
N ASP A 34 -7.48 16.83 -8.77
CA ASP A 34 -6.31 16.16 -9.36
C ASP A 34 -5.17 15.93 -8.37
N ARG A 35 -5.29 16.45 -7.14
CA ARG A 35 -4.37 16.19 -6.01
C ARG A 35 -4.87 15.12 -5.04
N GLY A 36 -6.00 14.47 -5.34
CA GLY A 36 -6.57 13.42 -4.48
C GLY A 36 -7.31 13.93 -3.25
N ARG A 37 -7.68 15.21 -3.20
CA ARG A 37 -8.61 15.76 -2.21
C ARG A 37 -10.04 15.59 -2.67
N MET A 38 -10.94 15.37 -1.70
CA MET A 38 -12.36 15.18 -1.91
C MET A 38 -13.15 16.24 -1.14
N VAL A 39 -14.21 16.77 -1.75
CA VAL A 39 -15.08 17.78 -1.14
C VAL A 39 -16.54 17.37 -1.29
N SER A 40 -17.34 17.63 -0.25
CA SER A 40 -18.81 17.57 -0.32
C SER A 40 -19.39 18.97 -0.24
N PHE A 41 -20.35 19.29 -1.11
CA PHE A 41 -20.95 20.62 -1.22
C PHE A 41 -22.43 20.54 -1.63
N LYS A 42 -23.13 21.68 -1.63
CA LYS A 42 -24.53 21.78 -2.10
C LYS A 42 -24.61 22.52 -3.43
N GLU A 43 -24.14 23.77 -3.44
CA GLU A 43 -24.22 24.65 -4.63
C GLU A 43 -22.85 24.82 -5.27
N LYS A 44 -21.88 25.35 -4.51
CA LYS A 44 -20.53 25.64 -4.99
C LYS A 44 -19.49 24.85 -4.21
N ILE A 45 -18.42 24.43 -4.90
CA ILE A 45 -17.31 23.70 -4.31
C ILE A 45 -16.67 24.52 -3.17
N ASP A 46 -16.51 25.83 -3.36
CA ASP A 46 -15.82 26.76 -2.45
C ASP A 46 -16.47 26.86 -1.07
N ASP A 47 -17.78 26.58 -1.00
CA ASP A 47 -18.54 26.52 0.25
C ASP A 47 -18.65 25.11 0.83
N GLY A 48 -17.98 24.16 0.19
CA GLY A 48 -17.93 22.77 0.59
C GLY A 48 -17.00 22.47 1.76
N TYR A 49 -17.06 21.22 2.20
CA TYR A 49 -16.23 20.68 3.26
C TYR A 49 -15.33 19.57 2.72
N LEU A 50 -14.05 19.62 3.08
CA LEU A 50 -13.10 18.57 2.77
C LEU A 50 -13.46 17.29 3.52
N LEU A 51 -13.49 16.19 2.79
CA LEU A 51 -13.74 14.87 3.34
C LEU A 51 -12.43 14.27 3.85
N LYS A 52 -12.49 13.66 5.02
CA LYS A 52 -11.37 12.90 5.59
C LYS A 52 -11.49 11.45 5.11
N PRO A 53 -10.55 10.95 4.29
CA PRO A 53 -10.57 9.56 3.88
C PRO A 53 -10.27 8.63 5.06
N ARG A 54 -10.79 7.42 4.96
CA ARG A 54 -10.39 6.28 5.78
C ARG A 54 -9.46 5.39 4.96
N LEU A 55 -8.66 4.57 5.62
CA LEU A 55 -7.86 3.57 4.93
C LEU A 55 -8.66 2.29 4.77
N THR A 56 -8.71 1.76 3.56
CA THR A 56 -9.26 0.44 3.23
C THR A 56 -8.19 -0.34 2.50
N GLN A 57 -7.71 -1.44 3.09
CA GLN A 57 -6.58 -2.22 2.55
C GLN A 57 -5.32 -1.37 2.25
N GLY A 58 -5.09 -0.34 3.08
CA GLY A 58 -4.00 0.62 2.91
C GLY A 58 -4.24 1.73 1.89
N TYR A 59 -5.38 1.75 1.20
CA TYR A 59 -5.74 2.82 0.26
C TYR A 59 -6.71 3.83 0.87
N PRO A 60 -6.49 5.14 0.69
CA PRO A 60 -7.46 6.16 1.06
C PRO A 60 -8.78 6.01 0.30
N SER A 61 -9.87 5.97 1.04
CA SER A 61 -11.22 5.71 0.54
C SER A 61 -12.26 6.54 1.28
N ILE A 62 -13.40 6.78 0.62
CA ILE A 62 -14.54 7.49 1.19
C ILE A 62 -15.83 6.72 0.92
N THR A 63 -16.74 6.74 1.87
CA THR A 63 -18.08 6.19 1.67
C THR A 63 -19.04 7.30 1.31
N ILE A 64 -19.72 7.16 0.18
CA ILE A 64 -20.77 8.09 -0.28
C ILE A 64 -22.07 7.30 -0.38
N GLY A 65 -23.16 7.87 0.13
CA GLY A 65 -24.51 7.30 0.00
C GLY A 65 -25.32 7.37 1.29
N ARG A 66 -26.60 7.02 1.18
CA ARG A 66 -27.53 6.76 2.30
C ARG A 66 -27.51 5.27 2.64
N GLU A 67 -28.15 4.84 3.74
CA GLU A 67 -28.07 3.47 4.24
C GLU A 67 -28.12 2.39 3.14
N ASP A 68 -29.13 2.42 2.27
CA ASP A 68 -29.30 1.42 1.20
C ASP A 68 -28.44 1.65 -0.04
N THR A 69 -27.75 2.79 -0.14
CA THR A 69 -26.96 3.20 -1.33
C THR A 69 -25.51 3.50 -1.00
N ARG A 70 -25.05 3.12 0.20
CA ARG A 70 -23.68 3.34 0.67
C ARG A 70 -22.70 2.55 -0.19
N GLN A 71 -21.88 3.28 -0.94
CA GLN A 71 -20.80 2.71 -1.73
C GLN A 71 -19.47 3.29 -1.25
N ASN A 72 -18.46 2.42 -1.18
CA ASN A 72 -17.08 2.83 -0.89
C ASN A 72 -16.35 3.15 -2.20
N TYR A 73 -15.70 4.30 -2.26
CA TYR A 73 -14.91 4.76 -3.39
C TYR A 73 -13.45 4.97 -2.97
N TYR A 74 -12.54 4.33 -3.71
CA TYR A 74 -11.12 4.58 -3.56
C TYR A 74 -10.72 5.89 -4.23
N ILE A 75 -9.97 6.74 -3.52
CA ILE A 75 -9.58 8.06 -4.03
C ILE A 75 -8.72 7.93 -5.29
N HIS A 76 -7.69 7.07 -5.27
CA HIS A 76 -6.82 6.90 -6.45
C HIS A 76 -7.62 6.54 -7.72
N ARG A 77 -8.66 5.72 -7.58
CA ARG A 77 -9.48 5.30 -8.72
C ARG A 77 -10.35 6.46 -9.21
N LEU A 78 -10.99 7.21 -8.31
CA LEU A 78 -11.72 8.42 -8.67
C LEU A 78 -10.80 9.44 -9.36
N VAL A 79 -9.60 9.69 -8.84
CA VAL A 79 -8.68 10.63 -9.48
C VAL A 79 -8.30 10.13 -10.88
N ALA A 80 -7.98 8.85 -11.03
CA ALA A 80 -7.62 8.27 -12.32
C ALA A 80 -8.78 8.30 -13.34
N GLU A 81 -10.01 8.04 -12.92
CA GLU A 81 -11.20 8.10 -13.78
C GLU A 81 -11.45 9.51 -14.32
N TYR A 82 -11.18 10.54 -13.52
CA TYR A 82 -11.51 11.92 -13.88
C TYR A 82 -10.32 12.68 -14.49
N PHE A 83 -9.08 12.32 -14.19
CA PHE A 83 -7.90 13.10 -14.59
C PHE A 83 -6.86 12.33 -15.41
N CYS A 84 -6.89 11.00 -15.42
CA CYS A 84 -5.93 10.19 -16.17
C CYS A 84 -6.57 9.67 -17.46
N LYS A 85 -5.83 9.74 -18.57
CA LYS A 85 -6.28 9.17 -19.85
C LYS A 85 -6.21 7.64 -19.76
N GLN A 86 -7.32 6.98 -20.04
CA GLN A 86 -7.37 5.53 -20.20
C GLN A 86 -7.11 5.18 -21.67
N SER A 87 -6.00 4.51 -21.96
CA SER A 87 -5.58 4.23 -23.35
C SER A 87 -6.48 3.22 -24.07
N SER A 88 -7.03 2.25 -23.34
CA SER A 88 -8.01 1.29 -23.87
C SER A 88 -8.77 0.59 -22.75
N ALA A 89 -9.87 -0.10 -23.09
CA ALA A 89 -10.67 -0.88 -22.13
C ALA A 89 -9.87 -2.00 -21.42
N LYS A 90 -8.74 -2.44 -22.00
CA LYS A 90 -7.84 -3.42 -21.36
C LYS A 90 -7.04 -2.83 -20.18
N HIS A 91 -6.90 -1.51 -20.12
CA HIS A 91 -6.22 -0.82 -19.03
C HIS A 91 -7.22 -0.54 -17.90
N ALA A 92 -7.60 -1.61 -17.18
CA ALA A 92 -8.68 -1.58 -16.19
C ALA A 92 -8.18 -1.38 -14.75
N PHE A 93 -6.87 -1.38 -14.52
CA PHE A 93 -6.27 -1.27 -13.20
C PHE A 93 -5.55 0.06 -13.04
N VAL A 94 -5.57 0.64 -11.84
CA VAL A 94 -4.85 1.88 -11.51
C VAL A 94 -3.69 1.55 -10.60
N ILE A 95 -2.50 2.03 -10.95
CA ILE A 95 -1.30 1.93 -10.11
C ILE A 95 -0.83 3.31 -9.67
N HIS A 96 -0.15 3.33 -8.51
CA HIS A 96 0.67 4.44 -8.04
C HIS A 96 2.10 4.23 -8.55
N VAL A 97 2.60 5.14 -9.39
CA VAL A 97 3.91 5.00 -10.05
C VAL A 97 5.04 4.94 -9.01
N ASP A 98 4.90 5.66 -7.89
CA ASP A 98 5.88 5.69 -6.79
C ASP A 98 5.67 4.60 -5.71
N HIS A 99 4.70 3.69 -5.88
CA HIS A 99 4.28 2.69 -4.89
C HIS A 99 3.70 3.26 -3.57
N GLN A 100 3.49 4.56 -3.46
CA GLN A 100 2.93 5.20 -2.27
C GLN A 100 1.40 5.35 -2.40
N LYS A 101 0.66 4.52 -1.66
CA LYS A 101 -0.81 4.41 -1.75
C LYS A 101 -1.56 5.67 -1.31
N ASP A 102 -0.92 6.55 -0.55
CA ASP A 102 -1.45 7.83 -0.09
C ASP A 102 -1.17 8.99 -1.06
N ASN A 103 -0.18 8.85 -1.97
CA ASN A 103 0.10 9.83 -3.01
C ASN A 103 -0.89 9.72 -4.19
N ASN A 104 -2.10 10.23 -3.98
CA ASN A 104 -3.20 10.17 -4.94
C ASN A 104 -3.23 11.32 -5.96
N LYS A 105 -2.08 11.94 -6.28
CA LYS A 105 -1.99 12.95 -7.33
C LYS A 105 -2.21 12.29 -8.70
N ALA A 106 -2.95 12.93 -9.59
CA ALA A 106 -3.21 12.42 -10.93
C ALA A 106 -1.92 12.13 -11.72
N SER A 107 -0.87 12.93 -11.52
CA SER A 107 0.44 12.71 -12.14
C SER A 107 1.16 11.45 -11.65
N ASN A 108 0.78 10.92 -10.48
CA ASN A 108 1.32 9.69 -9.91
C ASN A 108 0.46 8.46 -10.23
N LEU A 109 -0.66 8.63 -10.95
CA LEU A 109 -1.62 7.57 -11.20
C LEU A 109 -1.67 7.20 -12.68
N LYS A 110 -1.65 5.90 -12.96
CA LYS A 110 -1.67 5.38 -14.34
C LYS A 110 -2.62 4.21 -14.48
N TRP A 111 -3.40 4.21 -15.56
CA TRP A 111 -4.16 3.05 -16.00
C TRP A 111 -3.25 2.03 -16.67
N VAL A 112 -3.30 0.78 -16.21
CA VAL A 112 -2.47 -0.33 -16.68
C VAL A 112 -3.30 -1.60 -16.87
N LYS A 113 -2.73 -2.55 -17.61
CA LYS A 113 -3.27 -3.91 -17.73
C LYS A 113 -2.94 -4.72 -16.47
N HIS A 114 -3.57 -5.89 -16.35
CA HIS A 114 -3.35 -6.78 -15.21
C HIS A 114 -1.89 -7.23 -15.07
N ASP A 115 -1.25 -7.63 -16.17
CA ASP A 115 0.13 -8.13 -16.16
C ASP A 115 1.11 -7.04 -15.70
N GLU A 116 0.94 -5.82 -16.23
CA GLU A 116 1.72 -4.64 -15.84
C GLU A 116 1.51 -4.28 -14.35
N GLN A 117 0.29 -4.43 -13.83
CA GLN A 117 0.01 -4.22 -12.42
C GLN A 117 0.76 -5.23 -11.54
N ILE A 118 0.80 -6.51 -11.94
CA ILE A 118 1.52 -7.56 -11.22
C ILE A 118 3.03 -7.30 -11.25
N GLU A 119 3.56 -6.95 -12.42
CA GLU A 119 4.98 -6.62 -12.56
C GLU A 119 5.36 -5.40 -11.72
N HIS A 120 4.56 -4.34 -11.76
CA HIS A 120 4.73 -3.18 -10.90
C HIS A 120 4.72 -3.56 -9.42
N ALA A 121 3.77 -4.40 -8.98
CA ALA A 121 3.70 -4.84 -7.60
C ALA A 121 4.93 -5.66 -7.16
N LYS A 122 5.55 -6.44 -8.06
CA LYS A 122 6.79 -7.18 -7.76
C LYS A 122 7.99 -6.25 -7.60
N ASN A 123 8.01 -5.14 -8.34
CA ASN A 123 9.06 -4.14 -8.30
C ASN A 123 8.91 -3.13 -7.14
N ASP A 124 7.84 -3.23 -6.34
CA ASP A 124 7.69 -2.42 -5.13
C ASP A 124 8.91 -2.61 -4.22
N PRO A 125 9.60 -1.52 -3.81
CA PRO A 125 10.79 -1.61 -2.97
C PRO A 125 10.57 -2.44 -1.69
N ASN A 126 9.39 -2.36 -1.08
CA ASN A 126 9.08 -3.14 0.12
C ASN A 126 8.92 -4.63 -0.18
N VAL A 127 8.45 -4.97 -1.39
CA VAL A 127 8.33 -6.35 -1.85
C VAL A 127 9.71 -6.90 -2.21
N VAL A 128 10.52 -6.14 -2.94
CA VAL A 128 11.89 -6.52 -3.31
C VAL A 128 12.74 -6.78 -2.07
N VAL A 129 12.68 -5.89 -1.06
CA VAL A 129 13.38 -6.09 0.22
C VAL A 129 12.91 -7.36 0.93
N ARG A 130 11.61 -7.66 0.90
CA ARG A 130 11.06 -8.88 1.53
C ARG A 130 11.39 -10.16 0.79
N LEU A 131 11.58 -10.09 -0.53
CA LEU A 131 11.95 -11.22 -1.37
C LEU A 131 13.45 -11.49 -1.37
N ASN A 132 14.26 -10.63 -0.75
CA ASN A 132 15.69 -10.83 -0.64
C ASN A 132 15.98 -12.15 0.11
N PRO A 133 16.55 -13.17 -0.55
CA PRO A 133 16.85 -14.44 0.09
C PRO A 133 18.00 -14.32 1.09
N ASP A 134 18.83 -13.29 0.94
CA ASP A 134 20.08 -13.12 1.69
C ASP A 134 19.92 -12.23 2.94
N GLU A 135 18.86 -11.44 3.00
CA GLU A 135 18.60 -10.52 4.11
C GLU A 135 17.15 -10.58 4.57
N GLY A 136 16.97 -11.02 5.81
CA GLY A 136 15.70 -10.94 6.52
C GLY A 136 15.76 -9.98 7.72
N PRO A 137 14.61 -9.68 8.34
CA PRO A 137 14.52 -8.68 9.42
C PRO A 137 15.43 -8.93 10.65
N LYS A 138 15.82 -10.18 10.90
CA LYS A 138 16.67 -10.57 12.05
C LYS A 138 17.96 -11.29 11.64
N LEU A 139 17.93 -12.02 10.54
CA LEU A 139 19.01 -12.87 10.06
C LEU A 139 19.48 -12.41 8.68
N THR A 140 20.79 -12.40 8.49
CA THR A 140 21.46 -12.16 7.21
C THR A 140 22.33 -13.36 6.88
N VAL A 141 22.74 -13.52 5.61
CA VAL A 141 23.67 -14.58 5.19
C VAL A 141 24.87 -14.68 6.13
N THR A 142 25.46 -13.56 6.53
CA THR A 142 26.62 -13.53 7.43
C THR A 142 26.30 -14.12 8.80
N LYS A 143 25.15 -13.78 9.39
CA LYS A 143 24.71 -14.36 10.68
C LYS A 143 24.41 -15.85 10.52
N VAL A 144 23.77 -16.25 9.43
CA VAL A 144 23.44 -17.65 9.15
C VAL A 144 24.69 -18.48 8.92
N LYS A 145 25.70 -17.95 8.21
CA LYS A 145 27.02 -18.60 8.08
C LYS A 145 27.66 -18.83 9.45
N LYS A 146 27.64 -17.83 10.34
CA LYS A 146 28.14 -18.00 11.72
C LYS A 146 27.37 -19.07 12.48
N ILE A 147 26.03 -19.10 12.37
CA ILE A 147 25.19 -20.15 12.97
C ILE A 147 25.56 -21.53 12.43
N LYS A 148 25.67 -21.69 11.10
CA LYS A 148 26.02 -22.99 10.49
C LYS A 148 27.44 -23.43 10.84
N ILE A 149 28.42 -22.53 10.87
CA ILE A 149 29.78 -22.83 11.33
C ILE A 149 29.75 -23.32 12.79
N ALA A 150 29.01 -22.63 13.66
CA ALA A 150 28.87 -23.04 15.05
C ALA A 150 28.17 -24.41 15.20
N LEU A 151 27.16 -24.70 14.38
CA LEU A 151 26.42 -25.97 14.41
C LEU A 151 27.20 -27.15 13.85
N PHE A 152 28.00 -26.95 12.79
CA PHE A 152 28.58 -28.06 12.02
C PHE A 152 30.11 -28.16 12.06
N LYS A 153 30.83 -27.07 12.35
CA LYS A 153 32.30 -27.02 12.27
C LYS A 153 33.00 -26.73 13.60
N SER A 154 32.26 -26.43 14.67
CA SER A 154 32.86 -26.17 15.98
C SER A 154 33.21 -27.47 16.73
N LYS A 155 34.36 -27.48 17.44
CA LYS A 155 34.76 -28.61 18.31
C LYS A 155 33.77 -28.84 19.46
N THR A 156 33.15 -27.78 19.96
CA THR A 156 32.13 -27.81 21.01
C THR A 156 30.85 -27.18 20.49
N GLN A 157 29.88 -28.02 20.14
CA GLN A 157 28.62 -27.55 19.56
C GLN A 157 27.75 -26.88 20.63
N PRO A 158 27.39 -25.59 20.45
CA PRO A 158 26.45 -24.93 21.35
C PRO A 158 25.04 -25.50 21.19
N THR A 159 24.24 -25.43 22.25
CA THR A 159 22.83 -25.81 22.18
C THR A 159 22.05 -24.85 21.27
N LEU A 160 20.95 -25.33 20.69
CA LEU A 160 20.07 -24.48 19.86
C LEU A 160 19.58 -23.25 20.62
N LYS A 161 19.25 -23.43 21.91
CA LYS A 161 18.83 -22.36 22.83
C LYS A 161 19.92 -21.29 23.03
N ALA A 162 21.18 -21.70 23.15
CA ALA A 162 22.29 -20.76 23.30
C ALA A 162 22.49 -19.92 22.03
N LEU A 163 22.43 -20.54 20.85
CA LEU A 163 22.50 -19.83 19.57
C LEU A 163 21.30 -18.90 19.37
N ALA A 164 20.10 -19.37 19.68
CA ALA A 164 18.88 -18.58 19.60
C ALA A 164 18.96 -17.30 20.46
N LYS A 165 19.45 -17.44 21.70
CA LYS A 165 19.70 -16.31 22.61
C LYS A 165 20.74 -15.33 22.03
N MET A 166 21.85 -15.84 21.50
CA MET A 166 22.93 -15.04 20.91
C MET A 166 22.48 -14.23 19.69
N PHE A 167 21.69 -14.85 18.81
CA PHE A 167 21.20 -14.23 17.57
C PHE A 167 19.82 -13.56 17.71
N LYS A 168 19.22 -13.57 18.91
CA LYS A 168 17.90 -12.99 19.22
C LYS A 168 16.79 -13.53 18.30
N VAL A 169 16.81 -14.83 18.05
CA VAL A 169 15.80 -15.58 17.27
C VAL A 169 15.22 -16.71 18.12
N SER A 170 14.18 -17.38 17.63
CA SER A 170 13.64 -18.55 18.33
C SER A 170 14.50 -19.79 18.11
N ASP A 171 14.47 -20.72 19.07
CA ASP A 171 15.13 -22.02 18.99
C ASP A 171 14.69 -22.79 17.73
N MET A 172 13.41 -22.69 17.39
CA MET A 172 12.84 -23.25 16.17
C MET A 172 13.49 -22.67 14.90
N GLN A 173 13.84 -21.39 14.91
CA GLN A 173 14.49 -20.76 13.75
C GLN A 173 15.92 -21.29 13.57
N ILE A 174 16.65 -21.55 14.65
CA ILE A 174 17.95 -22.23 14.59
C ILE A 174 17.77 -23.68 14.11
N HIS A 175 16.74 -24.39 14.60
CA HIS A 175 16.42 -25.75 14.16
C HIS A 175 16.17 -25.80 12.64
N ARG A 176 15.33 -24.91 12.09
CA ARG A 176 15.06 -24.83 10.65
C ARG A 176 16.29 -24.51 9.80
N ILE A 177 17.24 -23.74 10.34
CA ILE A 177 18.53 -23.48 9.69
C ILE A 177 19.40 -24.74 9.71
N LYS A 178 19.37 -25.50 10.81
CA LYS A 178 20.09 -26.76 10.96
C LYS A 178 19.56 -27.84 10.01
N THR A 179 18.24 -27.99 9.89
CA THR A 179 17.60 -28.99 9.02
C THR A 179 17.60 -28.60 7.55
N GLY A 180 17.90 -27.34 7.22
CA GLY A 180 17.85 -26.83 5.85
C GLY A 180 16.43 -26.49 5.38
N GLU A 181 15.42 -26.49 6.25
CA GLU A 181 14.07 -25.99 5.92
C GLU A 181 14.10 -24.50 5.56
N ASN A 182 14.91 -23.71 6.28
CA ASN A 182 15.18 -22.31 5.97
C ASN A 182 16.67 -22.07 5.71
N TRP A 183 16.98 -21.14 4.81
CA TRP A 183 18.35 -20.77 4.44
C TRP A 183 19.18 -21.95 3.88
N ALA A 184 18.56 -22.91 3.19
CA ALA A 184 19.25 -24.04 2.54
C ALA A 184 20.36 -23.58 1.58
N HIS A 185 20.11 -22.48 0.86
CA HIS A 185 21.03 -21.90 -0.12
C HIS A 185 22.35 -21.39 0.49
N VAL A 186 22.38 -21.05 1.79
CA VAL A 186 23.60 -20.57 2.47
C VAL A 186 24.51 -21.75 2.81
N LYS A 187 25.67 -21.85 2.16
CA LYS A 187 26.66 -22.91 2.42
C LYS A 187 27.80 -22.41 3.32
N VAL A 188 28.40 -23.33 4.10
CA VAL A 188 29.55 -23.07 4.98
C VAL A 188 30.61 -24.14 4.89
#